data_AF-A0A948QAF7-F1
#
_entry.id   AF-A0A948QAF7-F1
#
_cell.length_a   1.000
_cell.length_b   1.000
_cell.length_c   1.000
_cell.angle_alpha   90.00
_cell.angle_beta   90.00
_cell.angle_gamma   90.00
#
_symmetry.space_group_name_H-M   'P 1'
#
loop_
_entity.id
_entity.type
_entity.pdbx_description
1 polymer ?
#
loop_
_entity_poly.entity_id
_entity_poly.type
_entity_poly.pdbx_seq_one_letter_code
_entity_poly.pdbx_strand_id
1 'polypeptide(L)'
;MPSIKELRRICQLSEYAPSWRTQSIEGRFNRAFSIYLTWVFIRLPITPNRITALGTIVYLAGAFLFVFNNAMLYALGLFLIFLSFVLDACDGEVARYKRLAQGGNIGGAYVE
;
A
#
# COMPACT_ATOMS: atom_id res chain seq x y z
N MET A 1 -13.08 3.34 -16.12
CA MET A 1 -12.04 3.20 -15.07
C MET A 1 -12.41 4.09 -13.89
N PRO A 2 -12.17 3.66 -12.64
CA PRO A 2 -12.46 4.49 -11.47
C PRO A 2 -11.57 5.75 -11.47
N SER A 3 -12.19 6.90 -11.19
CA SER A 3 -11.44 8.12 -10.88
C SER A 3 -10.70 7.95 -9.55
N ILE A 4 -9.71 8.79 -9.26
CA ILE A 4 -9.01 8.74 -7.95
C ILE A 4 -10.02 8.91 -6.80
N LYS A 5 -11.04 9.75 -6.95
CA LYS A 5 -12.11 9.93 -5.96
C LYS A 5 -12.90 8.64 -5.74
N GLU A 6 -13.26 7.95 -6.82
CA GLU A 6 -13.98 6.67 -6.74
C GLU A 6 -13.10 5.58 -6.12
N LEU A 7 -11.81 5.54 -6.48
CA LEU A 7 -10.86 4.59 -5.93
C LEU A 7 -10.65 4.82 -4.43
N ARG A 8 -10.58 6.08 -3.97
CA ARG A 8 -10.55 6.40 -2.53
C ARG A 8 -11.82 5.90 -1.83
N ARG A 9 -13.00 6.06 -2.44
CA ARG A 9 -14.25 5.56 -1.88
C ARG A 9 -14.21 4.04 -1.69
N ILE A 10 -13.81 3.31 -2.72
CA ILE A 10 -13.77 1.84 -2.72
C ILE A 10 -12.67 1.30 -1.77
N CYS A 11 -11.46 1.88 -1.83
CA CYS A 11 -10.29 1.28 -1.20
C CYS A 11 -9.98 1.85 0.19
N GLN A 12 -10.36 3.10 0.48
CA GLN A 12 -9.98 3.82 1.70
C GLN A 12 -11.15 4.22 2.58
N LEU A 13 -12.34 4.39 2.00
CA LEU A 13 -13.59 4.70 2.72
C LEU A 13 -14.56 3.51 2.73
N SER A 14 -14.09 2.29 2.44
CA SER A 14 -14.91 1.10 2.65
C SER A 14 -15.20 0.96 4.14
N GLU A 15 -16.35 0.38 4.50
CA GLU A 15 -16.72 0.04 5.88
C GLU A 15 -15.61 -0.71 6.65
N TYR A 16 -14.78 -1.46 5.92
CA TYR A 16 -13.68 -2.27 6.41
C TYR A 16 -12.35 -1.52 6.57
N ALA A 17 -12.30 -0.24 6.20
CA ALA A 17 -11.12 0.59 6.38
C ALA A 17 -11.24 1.32 7.72
N PRO A 18 -10.18 1.36 8.56
CA PRO A 18 -10.23 2.06 9.84
C PRO A 18 -10.75 3.48 9.68
N SER A 19 -11.63 3.93 10.57
CA SER A 19 -12.22 5.27 10.48
C SER A 19 -11.12 6.34 10.50
N TRP A 20 -11.38 7.49 9.88
CA TRP A 20 -10.45 8.63 9.90
C TRP A 20 -10.05 9.07 11.32
N ARG A 21 -10.91 8.79 12.31
CA ARG A 21 -10.70 9.11 13.72
C ARG A 21 -9.83 8.07 14.45
N THR A 22 -9.81 6.83 13.96
CA THR A 22 -9.03 5.72 14.52
C THR A 22 -7.68 5.55 13.82
N GLN A 23 -7.47 6.18 12.66
CA GLN A 23 -6.21 6.10 11.93
C GLN A 23 -5.10 6.90 12.59
N SER A 24 -3.95 6.25 12.75
CA SER A 24 -2.68 6.88 13.05
C SER A 24 -2.28 7.88 11.96
N ILE A 25 -1.44 8.84 12.32
CA ILE A 25 -0.95 9.89 11.40
C ILE A 25 -0.20 9.25 10.22
N GLU A 26 0.60 8.21 10.47
CA GLU A 26 1.29 7.44 9.44
C GLU A 26 0.32 6.81 8.43
N GLY A 27 -0.82 6.26 8.88
CA GLY A 27 -1.82 5.64 8.02
C GLY A 27 -2.50 6.66 7.11
N ARG A 28 -2.72 7.88 7.62
CA ARG A 28 -3.27 8.98 6.80
C ARG A 28 -2.29 9.44 5.74
N PHE A 29 -1.02 9.58 6.10
CA PHE A 29 0.05 9.93 5.18
C PHE A 29 0.21 8.86 4.10
N ASN A 30 0.33 7.58 4.49
CA ASN A 30 0.46 6.48 3.54
C ASN A 30 -0.73 6.43 2.58
N ARG A 31 -1.97 6.62 3.06
CA ARG A 31 -3.17 6.68 2.21
C ARG A 31 -3.23 7.89 1.27
N ALA A 32 -2.54 8.97 1.58
CA ALA A 32 -2.45 10.09 0.66
C ALA A 32 -1.70 9.66 -0.61
N PHE A 33 -0.59 8.92 -0.45
CA PHE A 33 0.30 8.49 -1.54
C PHE A 33 -0.11 7.15 -2.18
N SER A 34 -0.50 6.16 -1.38
CA SER A 34 -0.81 4.79 -1.83
C SER A 34 -1.86 4.78 -2.91
N ILE A 35 -2.88 5.64 -2.84
CA ILE A 35 -3.98 5.63 -3.83
C ILE A 35 -3.50 5.84 -5.27
N TYR A 36 -2.44 6.63 -5.46
CA TYR A 36 -1.90 6.91 -6.78
C TYR A 36 -1.15 5.68 -7.31
N LEU A 37 -0.39 5.00 -6.45
CA LEU A 37 0.26 3.74 -6.80
C LEU A 37 -0.76 2.62 -7.00
N THR A 38 -1.77 2.49 -6.13
CA THR A 38 -2.92 1.59 -6.30
C THR A 38 -3.60 1.82 -7.64
N TRP A 39 -3.83 3.08 -8.03
CA TRP A 39 -4.38 3.40 -9.36
C TRP A 39 -3.50 2.84 -10.48
N VAL A 40 -2.17 2.88 -10.37
CA VAL A 40 -1.29 2.22 -11.35
C VAL A 40 -1.40 0.70 -11.26
N PHE A 41 -1.35 0.12 -10.06
CA PHE A 41 -1.34 -1.33 -9.87
C PHE A 41 -2.62 -2.02 -10.30
N ILE A 42 -3.80 -1.39 -10.15
CA ILE A 42 -5.06 -1.96 -10.66
C ILE A 42 -5.10 -2.06 -12.20
N ARG A 43 -4.21 -1.35 -12.91
CA ARG A 43 -4.07 -1.42 -14.38
C ARG A 43 -3.13 -2.52 -14.82
N LEU A 44 -2.29 -3.01 -13.90
CA LEU A 44 -1.34 -4.08 -14.17
C LEU A 44 -1.96 -5.42 -13.74
N PRO A 45 -1.67 -6.53 -14.43
CA PRO A 45 -2.11 -7.87 -14.02
C PRO A 45 -1.28 -8.40 -12.82
N ILE A 46 -1.11 -7.58 -11.79
CA ILE A 46 -0.32 -7.87 -10.58
C ILE A 46 -1.27 -8.31 -9.46
N THR A 47 -0.90 -9.33 -8.69
CA THR A 47 -1.64 -9.78 -7.50
C THR A 47 -1.20 -9.00 -6.26
N PRO A 48 -2.07 -8.82 -5.24
CA PRO A 48 -1.67 -8.16 -3.99
C PRO A 48 -0.37 -8.74 -3.39
N ASN A 49 -0.24 -10.07 -3.33
CA ASN A 49 0.94 -10.73 -2.79
C ASN A 49 2.24 -10.38 -3.53
N ARG A 50 2.18 -10.08 -4.85
CA ARG A 50 3.36 -9.62 -5.60
C ARG A 50 3.76 -8.19 -5.20
N ILE A 51 2.79 -7.36 -4.83
CA ILE A 51 3.04 -6.01 -4.31
C ILE A 51 3.69 -6.12 -2.92
N THR A 52 3.19 -6.99 -2.05
CA THR A 52 3.79 -7.28 -0.74
C THR A 52 5.24 -7.75 -0.89
N ALA A 53 5.49 -8.73 -1.77
CA ALA A 53 6.84 -9.24 -2.04
C ALA A 53 7.78 -8.14 -2.57
N LEU A 54 7.29 -7.27 -3.47
CA LEU A 54 8.04 -6.12 -3.94
C LEU A 54 8.36 -5.15 -2.79
N GLY A 55 7.38 -4.87 -1.93
CA GLY A 55 7.55 -4.05 -0.73
C GLY A 55 8.63 -4.60 0.20
N THR A 56 8.64 -5.92 0.45
CA THR A 56 9.67 -6.59 1.25
C THR A 56 11.06 -6.44 0.63
N ILE A 57 11.19 -6.65 -0.69
CA ILE A 57 12.48 -6.48 -1.39
C ILE A 57 12.97 -5.04 -1.28
N VAL A 58 12.08 -4.07 -1.47
CA VAL A 58 12.39 -2.64 -1.35
C VAL A 58 12.81 -2.28 0.08
N TYR A 59 12.12 -2.81 1.09
CA TYR A 59 12.49 -2.63 2.50
C TYR A 59 13.89 -3.18 2.79
N LEU A 60 14.17 -4.41 2.38
CA LEU A 60 15.48 -5.05 2.58
C LEU A 60 16.60 -4.30 1.86
N ALA A 61 16.35 -3.84 0.63
CA ALA A 61 17.29 -3.01 -0.10
C ALA A 61 17.57 -1.69 0.62
N GLY A 62 16.52 -1.02 1.12
CA GLY A 62 16.65 0.20 1.91
C GLY A 62 17.43 0.00 3.21
N ALA A 63 17.13 -1.08 3.95
CA ALA A 63 17.84 -1.44 5.18
C ALA A 63 19.32 -1.76 4.91
N PHE A 64 19.62 -2.46 3.81
CA PHE A 64 21.00 -2.79 3.42
C PHE A 64 21.85 -1.54 3.13
N LEU A 65 21.25 -0.45 2.63
CA LEU A 65 21.99 0.79 2.36
C LEU A 65 22.56 1.44 3.63
N PHE A 66 22.00 1.16 4.81
CA PHE A 66 22.53 1.66 6.10
C PHE A 66 23.82 0.98 6.54
N VAL A 67 24.24 -0.11 5.90
CA VAL A 67 25.53 -0.76 6.17
C VAL A 67 26.69 0.12 5.69
N PHE A 68 26.46 0.97 4.69
CA PHE A 68 27.49 1.83 4.12
C PHE A 68 27.56 3.15 4.88
N ASN A 69 28.75 3.57 5.31
CA ASN A 69 28.95 4.84 6.01
C ASN A 69 28.93 6.06 5.07
N ASN A 70 27.79 6.29 4.41
CA ASN A 70 27.62 7.36 3.42
C ASN A 70 26.24 8.02 3.58
N ALA A 71 26.24 9.34 3.78
CA ALA A 71 25.02 10.12 4.02
C ALA A 71 23.99 10.05 2.87
N MET A 72 24.45 9.97 1.61
CA MET A 72 23.55 9.82 0.46
C MET A 72 22.89 8.44 0.43
N LEU A 73 23.62 7.40 0.81
CA LEU A 73 23.07 6.05 0.90
C LEU A 73 22.07 5.93 2.06
N TYR A 74 22.29 6.65 3.17
CA TYR A 74 21.29 6.74 4.24
C TYR A 74 20.00 7.43 3.78
N ALA A 75 20.11 8.56 3.06
CA ALA A 75 18.95 9.26 2.52
C ALA A 75 18.16 8.36 1.55
N LEU A 76 18.86 7.65 0.67
CA LEU A 76 18.24 6.68 -0.24
C LEU A 76 17.61 5.51 0.51
N GLY A 77 18.28 4.98 1.54
CA GLY A 77 17.76 3.90 2.38
C GLY A 77 16.46 4.30 3.09
N LEU A 78 16.43 5.50 3.68
CA LEU A 78 15.23 6.06 4.30
C LEU A 78 14.09 6.21 3.30
N PHE A 79 14.38 6.70 2.10
CA PHE A 79 13.40 6.83 1.03
C PHE A 79 12.84 5.46 0.60
N LEU A 80 13.67 4.44 0.46
CA LEU A 80 13.22 3.08 0.11
C LEU A 80 12.36 2.46 1.21
N ILE A 81 12.75 2.63 2.48
CA ILE A 81 11.92 2.17 3.61
C ILE A 81 10.57 2.89 3.59
N PHE A 82 10.54 4.21 3.41
CA PHE A 82 9.28 4.95 3.26
C PHE A 82 8.44 4.41 2.09
N LEU A 83 9.07 4.15 0.94
CA LEU A 83 8.38 3.59 -0.23
C LEU A 83 7.80 2.20 0.07
N SER A 84 8.49 1.35 0.83
CA SER A 84 7.95 0.04 1.23
C SER A 84 6.67 0.15 2.06
N PHE A 85 6.56 1.13 2.96
CA PHE A 85 5.34 1.37 3.72
C PHE A 85 4.18 1.85 2.84
N VAL A 86 4.48 2.65 1.81
CA VAL A 86 3.45 3.04 0.83
C VAL A 86 3.00 1.82 0.01
N LEU A 87 3.92 0.94 -0.39
CA LEU A 87 3.61 -0.29 -1.13
C LEU A 87 2.76 -1.27 -0.30
N ASP A 88 3.05 -1.41 0.98
CA ASP A 88 2.24 -2.21 1.93
C ASP A 88 0.79 -1.70 1.97
N ALA A 89 0.58 -0.39 2.08
CA ALA A 89 -0.75 0.19 2.00
C ALA A 89 -1.46 -0.07 0.64
N CYS A 90 -0.69 -0.17 -0.45
CA CYS A 90 -1.24 -0.46 -1.78
C CYS A 90 -1.76 -1.90 -1.91
N ASP A 91 -1.11 -2.88 -1.27
CA ASP A 91 -1.53 -4.28 -1.40
C ASP A 91 -2.97 -4.49 -0.89
N GLY A 92 -3.30 -3.86 0.23
CA GLY A 92 -4.60 -3.96 0.88
C GLY A 92 -5.67 -3.20 0.10
N GLU A 93 -5.31 -2.07 -0.50
CA GLU A 93 -6.18 -1.32 -1.40
C GLU A 93 -6.49 -2.11 -2.68
N VAL A 94 -5.48 -2.70 -3.31
CA VAL A 94 -5.66 -3.57 -4.49
C VAL A 94 -6.47 -4.82 -4.15
N ALA A 95 -6.23 -5.44 -2.98
CA ALA A 95 -7.00 -6.59 -2.52
C ALA A 95 -8.48 -6.25 -2.31
N ARG A 96 -8.79 -5.10 -1.70
CA ARG A 96 -10.17 -4.60 -1.55
C ARG A 96 -10.83 -4.33 -2.91
N TYR A 97 -10.11 -3.68 -3.82
CA TYR A 97 -10.61 -3.42 -5.18
C TYR A 97 -10.94 -4.71 -5.94
N LYS A 98 -10.03 -5.69 -5.93
CA LYS A 98 -10.23 -6.97 -6.62
C LYS A 98 -11.36 -7.80 -6.01
N ARG A 99 -11.50 -7.83 -4.68
CA ARG A 99 -12.63 -8.51 -4.01
C ARG A 99 -13.98 -7.93 -4.43
N LEU A 100 -14.11 -6.60 -4.48
CA LEU A 100 -15.33 -5.95 -4.94
C LEU A 100 -15.62 -6.28 -6.41
N ALA A 101 -14.59 -6.25 -7.27
CA ALA A 101 -14.73 -6.59 -8.69
C ALA A 101 -15.14 -8.06 -8.94
N GLN A 102 -14.82 -8.96 -8.01
CA GLN A 102 -15.13 -10.39 -8.08
C GLN A 102 -16.47 -10.77 -7.41
N GLY A 103 -17.23 -9.81 -6.87
CA GLY A 103 -18.51 -10.06 -6.20
C GLY A 103 -18.40 -10.74 -4.82
N GLY A 104 -17.20 -10.76 -4.23
CA GLY A 104 -16.94 -11.44 -2.95
C GLY A 104 -17.41 -10.63 -1.74
N ASN A 105 -18.11 -11.29 -0.81
CA ASN A 105 -18.49 -10.74 0.48
C ASN A 105 -17.23 -10.48 1.34
N ILE A 106 -17.09 -9.28 1.88
CA ILE A 106 -15.81 -8.70 2.34
C ILE A 106 -15.40 -9.22 3.76
N GLY A 107 -16.07 -10.26 4.27
CA GLY A 107 -15.97 -10.75 5.66
C GLY A 107 -14.94 -11.86 5.94
N GLY A 108 -14.17 -12.32 4.95
CA GLY A 108 -13.35 -13.54 5.11
C GLY A 108 -11.86 -13.36 5.40
N ALA A 109 -11.33 -12.13 5.52
CA ALA A 109 -9.88 -11.89 5.49
C ALA A 109 -9.22 -11.60 6.86
N TYR A 110 -9.97 -11.72 7.96
CA TYR A 110 -9.45 -11.56 9.34
C TYR A 110 -9.91 -12.69 10.26
N VAL A 111 -9.99 -13.92 9.72
CA VAL A 111 -9.91 -15.12 10.55
C VAL A 111 -8.46 -15.59 10.44
N GLU A 112 -7.61 -14.86 11.16
CA GLU A 112 -6.38 -15.26 11.85
C GLU A 112 -5.77 -14.03 12.53
#